data_AF-A0A7S2EVJ1-F1
#
_entry.id   AF-A0A7S2EVJ1-F1
#
_cell.length_a   1.000
_cell.length_b   1.000
_cell.length_c   1.000
_cell.angle_alpha   90.00
_cell.angle_beta   90.00
_cell.angle_gamma   90.00
#
_symmetry.space_group_name_H-M   'P 1'
#
loop_
_entity.id
_entity.type
_entity.pdbx_description
1 polymer ?
#
loop_
_entity_poly.entity_id
_entity_poly.type
_entity_poly.pdbx_seq_one_letter_code
_entity_poly.pdbx_strand_id
1 'polypeptide(L)'
;TAATEPQVLPHPGTVWSVLPLPSPTDDGMGSDFATACNDGCVRVYTRDPSRRADESLIRQLEEAASEMKAKTSGGPSAEEIARLPKWEMNSLQQGRSEGQVQVFNKGGRAIAAQWSATAGTWIEVGEVTGTNQNAGTIDGVQYDHVFPIEIDVAGGGVQKLQIGYNNGENPFVTAQKFIDDHMLDQNYLAEIADYIQKRVGDQGPTIGMAGGSGSGSGSGTHGGAGAPPAAASGAVPMEVSPPPAPEYQHLPMRGYKTFEAGADAKSLSRIVAKCREFNASLTTNLTDSELGHLDSLASTLASTNRYHATSVSDAQLAALAKMLRFWDAERAFPALDLARLAVLHPDAARADRGGYWTESAGRALALLEGAAESNAARRGTKATEVAVPMLALRLFANAHRGGAGSARAAASVAVRALGGAESFATSSNKNVRLAAATAAQGGRARA
;
A
#
# COMPACT_ATOMS: atom_id res chain seq x y z
N THR A 1 -36.40 19.34 30.96
CA THR A 1 -35.93 19.66 29.60
C THR A 1 -35.58 18.36 28.92
N ALA A 2 -36.37 17.94 27.94
CA ALA A 2 -36.10 16.70 27.20
C ALA A 2 -34.78 16.86 26.44
N ALA A 3 -33.84 15.93 26.63
CA ALA A 3 -32.63 15.88 25.83
C ALA A 3 -33.06 15.61 24.38
N THR A 4 -32.89 16.57 23.50
CA THR A 4 -33.10 16.40 22.06
C THR A 4 -32.18 15.28 21.56
N GLU A 5 -32.76 14.29 20.89
CA GLU A 5 -31.99 13.20 20.30
C GLU A 5 -30.95 13.77 19.30
N PRO A 6 -29.72 13.22 19.29
CA PRO A 6 -28.70 13.65 18.35
C PRO A 6 -29.12 13.32 16.91
N GLN A 7 -29.03 14.30 16.02
CA GLN A 7 -29.21 14.07 14.58
C GLN A 7 -28.01 13.31 14.02
N VAL A 8 -28.26 12.17 13.38
CA VAL A 8 -27.22 11.38 12.69
C VAL A 8 -27.13 11.81 11.23
N LEU A 9 -25.93 12.15 10.78
CA LEU A 9 -25.65 12.57 9.40
C LEU A 9 -24.88 11.48 8.65
N PRO A 10 -25.54 10.73 7.75
CA PRO A 10 -24.92 9.61 7.07
C PRO A 10 -23.94 10.12 6.00
N HIS A 11 -22.83 9.39 5.83
CA HIS A 11 -21.79 9.68 4.85
C HIS A 11 -21.53 8.44 3.97
N PRO A 12 -21.15 8.59 2.68
CA PRO A 12 -20.81 7.48 1.80
C PRO A 12 -19.47 6.79 2.14
N GLY A 13 -18.82 7.19 3.22
CA GLY A 13 -17.54 6.62 3.61
C GLY A 13 -17.08 7.16 4.96
N THR A 14 -15.86 6.79 5.34
CA THR A 14 -15.23 7.26 6.57
C THR A 14 -15.02 8.77 6.53
N VAL A 15 -15.53 9.46 7.56
CA VAL A 15 -15.25 10.88 7.80
C VAL A 15 -13.88 10.99 8.48
N TRP A 16 -12.98 11.76 7.88
CA TRP A 16 -11.62 11.96 8.38
C TRP A 16 -11.47 13.22 9.22
N SER A 17 -12.31 14.24 8.96
CA SER A 17 -12.23 15.50 9.67
C SER A 17 -13.59 16.20 9.70
N VAL A 18 -13.81 16.97 10.77
CA VAL A 18 -14.96 17.84 10.96
C VAL A 18 -14.42 19.21 11.37
N LEU A 19 -14.88 20.26 10.70
CA LEU A 19 -14.46 21.64 10.93
C LEU A 19 -15.69 22.50 11.25
N PRO A 20 -15.81 23.07 12.46
CA PRO A 20 -16.84 24.08 12.71
C PRO A 20 -16.58 25.32 11.86
N LEU A 21 -17.62 25.87 11.26
CA LEU A 21 -17.54 27.07 10.44
C LEU A 21 -18.09 28.27 11.22
N PRO A 22 -17.44 29.45 11.14
CA PRO A 22 -17.98 30.67 11.71
C PRO A 22 -19.24 31.06 10.91
N SER A 23 -20.41 30.88 11.51
CA SER A 23 -21.67 31.36 10.96
C SER A 23 -21.98 32.74 11.54
N PRO A 24 -22.47 33.70 10.74
CA PRO A 24 -22.95 34.98 11.24
C PRO A 24 -24.33 34.78 11.87
N THR A 25 -24.39 34.37 13.13
CA THR A 25 -25.62 34.43 13.93
C THR A 25 -25.36 35.26 15.20
N ASP A 26 -26.38 36.02 15.62
CA ASP A 26 -26.34 37.02 16.70
C ASP A 26 -25.97 36.45 18.10
N ASP A 27 -25.86 35.13 18.23
CA ASP A 27 -25.58 34.38 19.44
C ASP A 27 -24.14 33.83 19.54
N GLY A 28 -23.27 34.09 18.56
CA GLY A 28 -21.83 33.80 18.63
C GLY A 28 -21.46 32.30 18.65
N MET A 29 -22.43 31.40 18.48
CA MET A 29 -22.23 29.97 18.36
C MET A 29 -22.44 29.55 16.90
N GLY A 30 -21.35 29.43 16.14
CA GLY A 30 -21.41 28.96 14.76
C GLY A 30 -22.09 27.59 14.68
N SER A 31 -23.26 27.53 14.03
CA SER A 31 -24.07 26.30 13.93
C SER A 31 -23.68 25.37 12.79
N ASP A 32 -22.80 25.85 11.91
CA ASP A 32 -22.47 25.19 10.66
C ASP A 32 -21.13 24.50 10.77
N PHE A 33 -20.94 23.44 10.00
CA PHE A 33 -19.70 22.70 9.99
C PHE A 33 -19.47 22.01 8.65
N ALA A 34 -18.21 21.78 8.33
CA ALA A 34 -17.80 21.00 7.19
C ALA A 34 -17.32 19.62 7.63
N THR A 35 -17.52 18.60 6.80
CA THR A 35 -16.94 17.27 6.94
C THR A 35 -16.09 16.93 5.72
N ALA A 36 -15.00 16.20 5.92
CA ALA A 36 -14.17 15.65 4.85
C ALA A 36 -14.26 14.13 4.86
N CYS A 37 -14.66 13.53 3.74
CA CYS A 37 -14.90 12.10 3.60
C CYS A 37 -13.90 11.45 2.63
N ASN A 38 -13.60 10.16 2.82
CA ASN A 38 -12.71 9.38 1.95
C ASN A 38 -13.19 9.28 0.48
N ASP A 39 -14.43 9.66 0.19
CA ASP A 39 -14.93 9.78 -1.19
C ASP A 39 -14.36 11.00 -1.94
N GLY A 40 -13.48 11.78 -1.31
CA GLY A 40 -12.85 12.95 -1.90
C GLY A 40 -13.70 14.21 -1.85
N CYS A 41 -14.86 14.18 -1.19
CA CYS A 41 -15.79 15.31 -1.12
C CYS A 41 -15.79 15.97 0.27
N VAL A 42 -15.75 17.31 0.27
CA VAL A 42 -16.04 18.13 1.45
C VAL A 42 -17.51 18.52 1.43
N ARG A 43 -18.21 18.36 2.56
CA ARG A 43 -19.65 18.67 2.68
C ARG A 43 -19.86 19.69 3.76
N VAL A 44 -20.68 20.69 3.49
CA VAL A 44 -21.04 21.74 4.46
C VAL A 44 -22.47 21.51 4.94
N TYR A 45 -22.65 21.43 6.24
CA TYR A 45 -23.94 21.30 6.90
C TYR A 45 -24.31 22.64 7.53
N THR A 46 -25.53 23.09 7.26
CA THR A 46 -26.05 24.36 7.76
C THR A 46 -27.45 24.20 8.32
N ARG A 47 -27.76 24.99 9.35
CA ARG A 47 -29.14 25.12 9.86
C ARG A 47 -29.95 26.18 9.10
N ASP A 48 -29.27 27.06 8.36
CA ASP A 48 -29.87 28.16 7.62
C ASP A 48 -30.55 27.67 6.34
N PRO A 49 -31.89 27.77 6.21
CA PRO A 49 -32.61 27.33 5.02
C PRO A 49 -32.15 28.03 3.74
N SER A 50 -31.67 29.28 3.83
CA SER A 50 -31.24 30.07 2.66
C SER A 50 -29.91 29.59 2.06
N ARG A 51 -29.12 28.82 2.82
CA ARG A 51 -27.80 28.28 2.41
C ARG A 51 -27.83 26.77 2.19
N ARG A 52 -29.01 26.13 2.24
CA ARG A 52 -29.16 24.71 1.93
C ARG A 52 -28.88 24.46 0.45
N ALA A 53 -28.22 23.33 0.17
CA ALA A 53 -28.07 22.85 -1.19
C ALA A 53 -29.42 22.45 -1.81
N ASP A 54 -29.46 22.40 -3.14
CA ASP A 54 -30.62 21.94 -3.89
C ASP A 54 -31.01 20.50 -3.53
N GLU A 55 -32.31 20.18 -3.65
CA GLU A 55 -32.86 18.86 -3.29
C GLU A 55 -32.19 17.68 -4.02
N SER A 56 -31.71 17.90 -5.25
CA SER A 56 -31.02 16.88 -6.03
C SER A 56 -29.71 16.46 -5.39
N LEU A 57 -28.93 17.39 -4.85
CA LEU A 57 -27.65 17.11 -4.20
C LEU A 57 -27.86 16.42 -2.85
N ILE A 58 -28.88 16.82 -2.10
CA ILE A 58 -29.25 16.18 -0.84
C ILE A 58 -29.62 14.71 -1.09
N ARG A 59 -30.45 14.45 -2.11
CA ARG A 59 -30.85 13.08 -2.47
C ARG A 59 -29.67 12.21 -2.89
N GLN A 60 -28.74 12.75 -3.68
CA GLN A 60 -27.52 12.02 -4.08
C GLN A 60 -26.67 11.61 -2.88
N LEU A 61 -26.55 12.47 -1.87
CA LEU A 61 -25.83 12.16 -0.65
C LEU A 61 -26.52 11.03 0.13
N GLU A 62 -27.84 11.11 0.29
CA GLU A 62 -28.64 10.10 0.99
C GLU A 62 -28.55 8.74 0.31
N GLU A 63 -28.64 8.70 -1.01
CA GLU A 63 -28.53 7.47 -1.81
C GLU A 63 -27.12 6.86 -1.68
N ALA A 64 -26.07 7.65 -1.86
CA ALA A 64 -24.69 7.18 -1.74
C ALA A 64 -24.36 6.66 -0.33
N ALA A 65 -24.91 7.29 0.72
CA ALA A 65 -24.73 6.83 2.08
C ALA A 65 -25.55 5.57 2.39
N SER A 66 -26.74 5.44 1.81
CA SER A 66 -27.58 4.23 1.90
C SER A 66 -26.92 3.02 1.23
N GLU A 67 -26.39 3.19 0.01
CA GLU A 67 -25.66 2.15 -0.69
C GLU A 67 -24.46 1.63 0.11
N MET A 68 -23.73 2.54 0.75
CA MET A 68 -22.55 2.17 1.52
C MET A 68 -22.90 1.48 2.82
N LYS A 69 -24.01 1.86 3.46
CA LYS A 69 -24.57 1.12 4.59
C LYS A 69 -24.94 -0.31 4.19
N ALA A 70 -25.53 -0.50 3.01
CA ALA A 70 -25.85 -1.82 2.46
C ALA A 70 -24.59 -2.63 2.08
N LYS A 71 -23.52 -1.99 1.61
CA LYS A 71 -22.23 -2.65 1.33
C LYS A 71 -21.47 -3.05 2.60
N THR A 72 -21.74 -2.41 3.74
CA THR A 72 -21.05 -2.65 5.02
C THR A 72 -21.77 -3.66 5.92
N SER A 73 -23.01 -4.07 5.59
CA SER A 73 -23.75 -5.13 6.29
C SER A 73 -23.32 -6.54 5.86
N GLY A 74 -22.01 -6.83 5.91
CA GLY A 74 -21.43 -8.13 5.59
C GLY A 74 -21.48 -9.10 6.77
N GLY A 75 -22.66 -9.35 7.35
CA GLY A 75 -22.85 -10.49 8.26
C GLY A 75 -23.15 -11.78 7.48
N PRO A 76 -23.01 -12.97 8.08
CA PRO A 76 -23.50 -14.20 7.46
C PRO A 76 -24.99 -14.05 7.14
N SER A 77 -25.36 -14.43 5.93
CA SER A 77 -26.75 -14.43 5.47
C SER A 77 -27.62 -15.33 6.35
N ALA A 78 -28.93 -15.08 6.37
CA ALA A 78 -29.86 -15.90 7.15
C ALA A 78 -29.79 -17.40 6.78
N GLU A 79 -29.47 -17.71 5.52
CA GLU A 79 -29.25 -19.09 5.04
C GLU A 79 -27.96 -19.71 5.59
N GLU A 80 -26.87 -18.93 5.68
CA GLU A 80 -25.60 -19.40 6.28
C GLU A 80 -25.77 -19.65 7.78
N ILE A 81 -26.47 -18.75 8.49
CA ILE A 81 -26.76 -18.91 9.91
C ILE A 81 -27.61 -20.17 10.15
N ALA A 82 -28.56 -20.49 9.26
CA ALA A 82 -29.39 -21.69 9.38
C ALA A 82 -28.61 -23.01 9.23
N ARG A 83 -27.46 -22.99 8.54
CA ARG A 83 -26.60 -24.18 8.34
C ARG A 83 -25.60 -24.41 9.47
N LEU A 84 -25.39 -23.43 10.36
CA LEU A 84 -24.46 -23.57 11.48
C LEU A 84 -25.01 -24.56 12.54
N PRO A 85 -24.13 -25.27 13.27
CA PRO A 85 -24.52 -26.09 14.40
C PRO A 85 -25.31 -25.28 15.43
N LYS A 86 -26.40 -25.84 15.95
CA LYS A 86 -27.22 -25.17 16.97
C LYS A 86 -26.46 -25.10 18.29
N TRP A 87 -26.44 -23.91 18.90
CA TRP A 87 -25.80 -23.68 20.19
C TRP A 87 -26.36 -24.61 21.28
N GLU A 88 -27.66 -24.95 21.24
CA GLU A 88 -28.26 -25.86 22.22
C GLU A 88 -27.66 -27.29 22.16
N MET A 89 -26.96 -27.64 21.08
CA MET A 89 -26.32 -28.93 20.89
C MET A 89 -24.80 -28.89 21.17
N ASN A 90 -24.26 -27.77 21.67
CA ASN A 90 -22.82 -27.60 21.87
C ASN A 90 -22.21 -28.64 22.84
N SER A 91 -22.97 -29.09 23.84
CA SER A 91 -22.57 -30.08 24.84
C SER A 91 -22.40 -31.49 24.25
N LEU A 92 -22.96 -31.75 23.07
CA LEU A 92 -22.80 -33.00 22.34
C LEU A 92 -21.58 -33.00 21.42
N GLN A 93 -20.95 -31.83 21.21
CA GLN A 93 -19.80 -31.67 20.33
C GLN A 93 -18.55 -31.39 21.16
N GLN A 94 -17.65 -32.37 21.25
CA GLN A 94 -16.34 -32.15 21.89
C GLN A 94 -15.40 -31.39 20.94
N GLY A 95 -14.73 -30.37 21.47
CA GLY A 95 -13.62 -29.73 20.76
C GLY A 95 -12.40 -30.65 20.70
N ARG A 96 -11.59 -30.45 19.67
CA ARG A 96 -10.37 -31.23 19.36
C ARG A 96 -9.16 -30.78 20.18
N SER A 97 -9.12 -29.51 20.59
CA SER A 97 -8.01 -28.93 21.36
C SER A 97 -8.46 -27.69 22.14
N GLU A 98 -7.81 -27.40 23.28
CA GLU A 98 -8.04 -26.16 24.06
C GLU A 98 -7.89 -24.95 23.13
N GLY A 99 -8.80 -24.00 23.26
CA GLY A 99 -8.77 -22.76 22.51
C GLY A 99 -9.35 -22.84 21.09
N GLN A 100 -9.79 -24.02 20.62
CA GLN A 100 -10.46 -24.17 19.32
C GLN A 100 -11.67 -23.24 19.24
N VAL A 101 -11.84 -22.49 18.14
CA VAL A 101 -13.01 -21.62 17.94
C VAL A 101 -13.98 -22.24 16.93
N GLN A 102 -15.28 -22.15 17.19
CA GLN A 102 -16.35 -22.60 16.30
C GLN A 102 -17.53 -21.63 16.38
N VAL A 103 -18.26 -21.46 15.26
CA VAL A 103 -19.45 -20.61 15.19
C VAL A 103 -20.71 -21.47 15.32
N PHE A 104 -21.63 -21.05 16.17
CA PHE A 104 -22.91 -21.69 16.44
C PHE A 104 -24.07 -20.76 16.08
N ASN A 105 -25.20 -21.33 15.64
CA ASN A 105 -26.46 -20.62 15.56
C ASN A 105 -27.11 -20.61 16.95
N LYS A 106 -27.27 -19.42 17.54
CA LYS A 106 -27.98 -19.20 18.79
C LYS A 106 -29.14 -18.26 18.54
N GLY A 107 -30.33 -18.81 18.34
CA GLY A 107 -31.56 -18.01 18.13
C GLY A 107 -31.53 -17.12 16.88
N GLY A 108 -30.92 -17.59 15.78
CA GLY A 108 -30.83 -16.84 14.51
C GLY A 108 -29.66 -15.85 14.44
N ARG A 109 -28.73 -15.91 15.40
CA ARG A 109 -27.49 -15.13 15.44
C ARG A 109 -26.30 -16.08 15.36
N ALA A 110 -25.27 -15.71 14.61
CA ALA A 110 -24.01 -16.43 14.56
C ALA A 110 -23.15 -16.05 15.76
N ILE A 111 -22.87 -17.00 16.65
CA ILE A 111 -22.09 -16.79 17.88
C ILE A 111 -20.79 -17.58 17.78
N ALA A 112 -19.65 -16.91 17.89
CA ALA A 112 -18.35 -17.56 18.04
C ALA A 112 -18.20 -18.06 19.49
N ALA A 113 -17.71 -19.29 19.64
CA ALA A 113 -17.42 -19.90 20.92
C ALA A 113 -16.08 -20.65 20.88
N GLN A 114 -15.40 -20.71 22.01
CA GLN A 114 -14.09 -21.32 22.17
C GLN A 114 -14.18 -22.57 23.05
N TRP A 115 -13.56 -23.67 22.63
CA TRP A 115 -13.49 -24.90 23.41
C TRP A 115 -12.54 -24.73 24.60
N SER A 116 -13.05 -25.02 25.79
CA SER A 116 -12.22 -25.21 26.98
C SER A 116 -12.18 -26.70 27.31
N ALA A 117 -11.02 -27.33 27.10
CA ALA A 117 -10.74 -28.69 27.52
C ALA A 117 -10.75 -28.82 29.04
N THR A 118 -10.37 -27.75 29.75
CA THR A 118 -10.45 -27.71 31.23
C THR A 118 -11.91 -27.74 31.72
N ALA A 119 -12.81 -27.02 31.06
CA ALA A 119 -14.23 -27.01 31.43
C ALA A 119 -15.06 -28.10 30.72
N GLY A 120 -14.47 -28.81 29.75
CA GLY A 120 -15.14 -29.81 28.93
C GLY A 120 -16.31 -29.26 28.11
N THR A 121 -16.30 -27.97 27.75
CA THR A 121 -17.42 -27.31 27.07
C THR A 121 -16.98 -26.12 26.21
N TRP A 122 -17.89 -25.65 25.35
CA TRP A 122 -17.74 -24.43 24.56
C TRP A 122 -18.12 -23.19 25.39
N ILE A 123 -17.22 -22.20 25.42
CA ILE A 123 -17.40 -20.91 26.08
C ILE A 123 -17.74 -19.87 25.01
N GLU A 124 -18.85 -19.16 25.16
CA GLU A 124 -19.26 -18.10 24.24
C GLU A 124 -18.26 -16.93 24.26
N VAL A 125 -17.79 -16.54 23.07
CA VAL A 125 -16.79 -15.48 22.87
C VAL A 125 -17.45 -14.18 22.39
N GLY A 126 -18.49 -14.27 21.54
CA GLY A 126 -19.24 -13.11 21.08
C GLY A 126 -20.06 -13.37 19.81
N GLU A 127 -20.83 -12.36 19.38
CA GLU A 127 -21.59 -12.41 18.11
C GLU A 127 -20.71 -12.06 16.91
N VAL A 128 -20.82 -12.85 15.85
CA VAL A 128 -20.12 -12.66 14.58
C VAL A 128 -20.84 -11.60 13.76
N THR A 129 -20.40 -10.35 13.89
CA THR A 129 -20.97 -9.20 13.15
C THR A 129 -20.24 -8.90 11.84
N GLY A 130 -19.37 -9.80 11.37
CA GLY A 130 -18.66 -9.65 10.10
C GLY A 130 -18.28 -11.01 9.49
N THR A 131 -18.37 -11.13 8.18
CA THR A 131 -17.77 -12.25 7.44
C THR A 131 -16.26 -12.11 7.49
N ASN A 132 -15.56 -13.19 7.85
CA ASN A 132 -14.15 -13.28 7.55
C ASN A 132 -14.04 -13.34 6.02
N GLN A 133 -13.74 -12.19 5.39
CA GLN A 133 -13.67 -12.07 3.93
C GLN A 133 -12.65 -13.02 3.30
N ASN A 134 -11.75 -13.59 4.12
CA ASN A 134 -10.76 -14.55 3.69
C ASN A 134 -11.19 -16.01 3.92
N ALA A 135 -12.28 -16.32 4.63
CA ALA A 135 -12.71 -17.72 4.79
C ALA A 135 -13.29 -18.27 3.46
N GLY A 136 -13.02 -19.54 3.16
CA GLY A 136 -13.45 -20.11 1.87
C GLY A 136 -13.30 -21.62 1.79
N THR A 137 -13.73 -22.19 0.67
CA THR A 137 -13.63 -23.63 0.39
C THR A 137 -12.80 -23.85 -0.86
N ILE A 138 -11.78 -24.71 -0.78
CA ILE A 138 -10.97 -25.18 -1.91
C ILE A 138 -11.16 -26.69 -2.02
N ASP A 139 -11.57 -27.18 -3.19
CA ASP A 139 -11.77 -28.61 -3.48
C ASP A 139 -12.61 -29.38 -2.44
N GLY A 140 -13.66 -28.72 -1.93
CA GLY A 140 -14.58 -29.29 -0.93
C GLY A 140 -14.05 -29.26 0.52
N VAL A 141 -12.86 -28.72 0.76
CA VAL A 141 -12.28 -28.53 2.09
C VAL A 141 -12.43 -27.06 2.51
N GLN A 142 -13.02 -26.82 3.68
CA GLN A 142 -13.14 -25.48 4.28
C GLN A 142 -11.83 -25.07 4.97
N TYR A 143 -11.46 -23.81 4.79
CA TYR A 143 -10.31 -23.19 5.43
C TYR A 143 -10.71 -21.89 6.12
N ASP A 144 -10.06 -21.59 7.25
CA ASP A 144 -10.22 -20.31 7.95
C ASP A 144 -9.79 -19.13 7.08
N HIS A 145 -8.79 -19.34 6.23
CA HIS A 145 -8.28 -18.38 5.27
C HIS A 145 -7.99 -19.03 3.91
N VAL A 146 -8.43 -18.39 2.83
CA VAL A 146 -8.20 -18.74 1.43
C VAL A 146 -7.59 -17.51 0.78
N PHE A 147 -6.30 -17.60 0.45
CA PHE A 147 -5.57 -16.50 -0.15
C PHE A 147 -5.31 -16.75 -1.64
N PRO A 148 -5.46 -15.73 -2.50
CA PRO A 148 -5.05 -15.84 -3.88
C PRO A 148 -3.51 -15.77 -3.97
N ILE A 149 -2.92 -16.66 -4.76
CA ILE A 149 -1.50 -16.70 -5.11
C ILE A 149 -1.39 -16.48 -6.62
N GLU A 150 -0.70 -15.42 -7.01
CA GLU A 150 -0.43 -15.10 -8.42
C GLU A 150 1.01 -15.51 -8.74
N ILE A 151 1.21 -16.40 -9.72
CA ILE A 151 2.51 -16.93 -10.11
C ILE A 151 2.79 -16.60 -11.57
N ASP A 152 3.98 -16.08 -11.85
CA ASP A 152 4.44 -15.82 -13.21
C ASP A 152 4.87 -17.13 -13.89
N VAL A 153 4.16 -17.54 -14.95
CA VAL A 153 4.51 -18.73 -15.73
C VAL A 153 5.55 -18.41 -16.81
N ALA A 154 6.40 -19.39 -17.10
CA ALA A 154 7.40 -19.34 -18.16
C ALA A 154 6.73 -19.28 -19.54
N GLY A 155 6.36 -18.07 -19.95
CA GLY A 155 5.55 -17.80 -21.14
C GLY A 155 4.90 -16.41 -21.15
N GLY A 156 4.98 -15.66 -20.04
CA GLY A 156 4.51 -14.28 -19.97
C GLY A 156 3.05 -14.12 -19.53
N GLY A 157 2.49 -15.14 -18.87
CA GLY A 157 1.17 -15.09 -18.22
C GLY A 157 1.27 -15.14 -16.69
N VAL A 158 0.20 -14.72 -16.01
CA VAL A 158 0.04 -14.88 -14.56
C VAL A 158 -0.97 -16.00 -14.31
N GLN A 159 -0.54 -17.08 -13.68
CA GLN A 159 -1.42 -18.14 -13.19
C GLN A 159 -1.95 -17.75 -11.81
N LYS A 160 -3.27 -17.79 -11.63
CA LYS A 160 -3.92 -17.52 -10.34
C LYS A 160 -4.30 -18.83 -9.68
N LEU A 161 -3.75 -19.07 -8.51
CA LEU A 161 -4.00 -20.23 -7.65
C LEU A 161 -4.57 -19.74 -6.32
N GLN A 162 -5.10 -20.67 -5.52
CA GLN A 162 -5.63 -20.37 -4.19
C GLN A 162 -5.00 -21.30 -3.16
N ILE A 163 -4.55 -20.74 -2.04
CA ILE A 163 -3.99 -21.50 -0.93
C ILE A 163 -4.94 -21.42 0.28
N GLY A 164 -5.26 -22.57 0.84
CA GLY A 164 -6.04 -22.68 2.07
C GLY A 164 -5.12 -22.75 3.29
N TYR A 165 -5.49 -22.07 4.37
CA TYR A 165 -4.74 -22.02 5.63
C TYR A 165 -5.70 -21.99 6.82
N ASN A 166 -5.44 -22.84 7.82
CA ASN A 166 -6.19 -22.82 9.09
C ASN A 166 -5.40 -22.12 10.20
N ASN A 167 -6.12 -21.47 11.12
CA ASN A 167 -5.49 -20.84 12.27
C ASN A 167 -4.73 -21.89 13.11
N GLY A 168 -3.47 -21.60 13.41
CA GLY A 168 -2.59 -22.51 14.16
C GLY A 168 -1.78 -23.48 13.31
N GLU A 169 -1.99 -23.54 12.00
CA GLU A 169 -1.10 -24.26 11.09
C GLU A 169 0.26 -23.56 10.95
N ASN A 170 1.30 -24.31 10.56
CA ASN A 170 2.61 -23.71 10.27
C ASN A 170 2.61 -23.16 8.83
N PRO A 171 2.83 -21.86 8.61
CA PRO A 171 2.79 -21.24 7.28
C PRO A 171 3.80 -21.82 6.29
N PHE A 172 4.98 -22.27 6.75
CA PHE A 172 5.96 -22.90 5.87
C PHE A 172 5.54 -24.32 5.45
N VAL A 173 4.85 -25.05 6.32
CA VAL A 173 4.31 -26.38 5.99
C VAL A 173 3.17 -26.25 4.99
N THR A 174 2.25 -25.30 5.22
CA THR A 174 1.14 -25.01 4.28
C THR A 174 1.67 -24.54 2.93
N ALA A 175 2.67 -23.66 2.91
CA ALA A 175 3.33 -23.20 1.68
C ALA A 175 4.07 -24.33 0.93
N GLN A 176 4.79 -25.21 1.64
CA GLN A 176 5.47 -26.35 1.02
C GLN A 176 4.49 -27.29 0.35
N LYS A 177 3.40 -27.66 1.06
CA LYS A 177 2.37 -28.52 0.50
C LYS A 177 1.76 -27.91 -0.77
N PHE A 178 1.47 -26.61 -0.73
CA PHE A 178 0.94 -25.90 -1.90
C PHE A 178 1.91 -25.88 -3.09
N ILE A 179 3.22 -25.74 -2.84
CA ILE A 179 4.26 -25.85 -3.88
C ILE A 179 4.29 -27.23 -4.50
N ASP A 180 4.23 -28.28 -3.68
CA ASP A 180 4.25 -29.66 -4.14
C ASP A 180 2.99 -29.99 -4.96
N ASP A 181 1.80 -29.61 -4.45
CA ASP A 181 0.49 -29.88 -5.07
C ASP A 181 0.34 -29.19 -6.43
N HIS A 182 0.95 -28.01 -6.61
CA HIS A 182 0.90 -27.24 -7.86
C HIS A 182 2.17 -27.32 -8.72
N MET A 183 3.14 -28.16 -8.34
CA MET A 183 4.44 -28.33 -9.03
C MET A 183 5.17 -27.01 -9.27
N LEU A 184 5.22 -26.17 -8.24
CA LEU A 184 5.82 -24.84 -8.29
C LEU A 184 7.32 -24.89 -7.98
N ASP A 185 8.04 -23.83 -8.31
CA ASP A 185 9.46 -23.70 -7.98
C ASP A 185 9.65 -23.51 -6.46
N GLN A 186 10.60 -24.23 -5.87
CA GLN A 186 10.93 -24.19 -4.44
C GLN A 186 11.31 -22.78 -3.95
N ASN A 187 11.77 -21.91 -4.85
CA ASN A 187 12.11 -20.52 -4.54
C ASN A 187 10.90 -19.69 -4.05
N TYR A 188 9.66 -20.11 -4.33
CA TYR A 188 8.45 -19.44 -3.86
C TYR A 188 8.12 -19.73 -2.39
N LEU A 189 8.79 -20.69 -1.73
CA LEU A 189 8.44 -21.13 -0.38
C LEU A 189 8.44 -19.98 0.62
N ALA A 190 9.53 -19.20 0.67
CA ALA A 190 9.66 -18.09 1.60
C ALA A 190 8.62 -17.00 1.33
N GLU A 191 8.41 -16.65 0.05
CA GLU A 191 7.45 -15.62 -0.34
C GLU A 191 6.00 -16.00 0.01
N ILE A 192 5.60 -17.24 -0.26
CA ILE A 192 4.26 -17.73 0.06
C ILE A 192 4.07 -17.84 1.58
N ALA A 193 5.05 -18.35 2.32
CA ALA A 193 4.98 -18.43 3.78
C ALA A 193 4.89 -17.04 4.44
N ASP A 194 5.71 -16.08 3.98
CA ASP A 194 5.66 -14.70 4.44
C ASP A 194 4.32 -14.03 4.09
N TYR A 195 3.77 -14.33 2.91
CA TYR A 195 2.46 -13.84 2.49
C TYR A 195 1.33 -14.35 3.38
N ILE A 196 1.31 -15.65 3.72
CA ILE A 196 0.37 -16.23 4.68
C ILE A 196 0.53 -15.53 6.05
N GLN A 197 1.76 -15.46 6.57
CA GLN A 197 2.03 -14.86 7.88
C GLN A 197 1.58 -13.40 7.96
N LYS A 198 1.84 -12.62 6.91
CA LYS A 198 1.44 -11.21 6.85
C LYS A 198 -0.08 -11.05 6.82
N ARG A 199 -0.78 -11.86 6.05
CA ARG A 199 -2.24 -11.80 5.93
C ARG A 199 -2.95 -12.28 7.20
N VAL A 200 -2.38 -13.26 7.89
CA VAL A 200 -2.86 -13.75 9.18
C VAL A 200 -2.52 -12.76 10.29
N GLY A 201 -1.34 -12.13 10.26
CA GLY A 201 -0.87 -11.15 11.24
C GLY A 201 -1.52 -9.76 11.13
N ASP A 202 -2.07 -9.38 9.97
CA ASP A 202 -2.88 -8.16 9.80
C ASP A 202 -4.29 -8.28 10.44
N GLN A 203 -4.64 -9.46 10.98
CA GLN A 203 -5.77 -9.64 11.88
C GLN A 203 -5.29 -10.15 13.23
N GLY A 204 -4.72 -9.24 14.03
CA GLY A 204 -4.64 -9.47 15.47
C GLY A 204 -6.06 -9.74 16.02
N PRO A 205 -6.24 -10.70 16.93
CA PRO A 205 -7.54 -10.93 17.55
C PRO A 205 -7.94 -9.64 18.29
N THR A 206 -9.03 -9.01 17.86
CA THR A 206 -9.65 -7.94 18.64
C THR A 206 -10.54 -8.60 19.69
N ILE A 207 -9.94 -8.98 20.82
CA ILE A 207 -10.66 -9.25 22.06
C ILE A 207 -10.02 -8.38 23.13
N GLY A 208 -10.80 -7.43 23.64
CA GLY A 208 -10.36 -6.47 24.65
C GLY A 208 -9.94 -7.15 25.94
N MET A 209 -8.77 -6.77 26.45
CA MET A 209 -8.38 -7.01 27.85
C MET A 209 -8.29 -5.64 28.54
N ALA A 210 -9.41 -5.21 29.11
CA ALA A 210 -9.43 -4.19 30.14
C ALA A 210 -9.24 -4.89 31.50
N GLY A 211 -8.27 -4.42 32.27
CA GLY A 211 -8.29 -4.51 33.74
C GLY A 211 -7.45 -5.60 34.39
N GLY A 212 -6.34 -5.16 34.99
CA GLY A 212 -6.18 -5.35 36.44
C GLY A 212 -5.28 -6.48 36.94
N SER A 213 -4.10 -6.04 37.41
CA SER A 213 -3.52 -6.41 38.72
C SER A 213 -2.76 -7.73 38.88
N GLY A 214 -1.51 -7.60 39.36
CA GLY A 214 -1.04 -8.44 40.47
C GLY A 214 0.29 -9.18 40.33
N SER A 215 1.38 -8.49 40.68
CA SER A 215 2.43 -8.90 41.65
C SER A 215 3.20 -10.25 41.54
N GLY A 216 4.53 -10.14 41.64
CA GLY A 216 5.44 -11.14 42.25
C GLY A 216 6.70 -11.43 41.41
N SER A 217 7.81 -10.71 41.54
CA SER A 217 8.89 -10.83 42.57
C SER A 217 10.05 -11.77 42.18
N GLY A 218 11.29 -11.24 42.27
CA GLY A 218 12.56 -12.00 42.36
C GLY A 218 13.63 -11.59 41.33
N SER A 219 14.46 -10.58 41.59
CA SER A 219 15.86 -10.70 42.14
C SER A 219 16.92 -11.08 41.07
N GLY A 220 18.03 -10.36 40.86
CA GLY A 220 18.59 -9.22 41.59
C GLY A 220 19.89 -8.64 40.98
N THR A 221 20.31 -7.52 41.59
CA THR A 221 21.68 -7.05 41.91
C THR A 221 22.79 -7.01 40.86
N HIS A 222 23.28 -5.81 40.56
CA HIS A 222 24.60 -5.22 40.91
C HIS A 222 24.60 -3.75 40.36
N GLY A 223 25.09 -2.68 40.98
CA GLY A 223 25.80 -2.43 42.23
C GLY A 223 26.58 -1.11 42.11
N GLY A 224 26.26 -0.11 42.96
CA GLY A 224 27.11 1.02 43.37
C GLY A 224 27.14 2.27 42.46
N ALA A 225 27.39 3.49 42.96
CA ALA A 225 27.43 4.11 44.28
C ALA A 225 27.75 5.61 44.02
N GLY A 226 27.20 6.56 44.79
CA GLY A 226 27.72 7.95 44.78
C GLY A 226 26.76 9.08 45.16
N ALA A 227 26.63 9.30 46.47
CA ALA A 227 26.24 10.46 47.30
C ALA A 227 25.66 11.80 46.75
N PRO A 228 24.84 12.53 47.57
CA PRO A 228 24.07 13.74 47.23
C PRO A 228 24.84 15.05 47.57
N PRO A 229 24.38 16.28 47.22
CA PRO A 229 23.42 17.01 48.09
C PRO A 229 22.55 18.11 47.43
N ALA A 230 21.68 18.67 48.29
CA ALA A 230 21.22 20.05 48.36
C ALA A 230 19.96 20.48 47.58
N ALA A 231 18.92 20.69 48.38
CA ALA A 231 17.72 21.45 48.04
C ALA A 231 18.04 22.92 47.74
N ALA A 232 17.44 23.44 46.68
CA ALA A 232 17.15 24.86 46.53
C ALA A 232 15.81 25.01 45.82
N SER A 233 14.84 25.55 46.54
CA SER A 233 13.53 25.96 46.04
C SER A 233 13.69 27.00 44.93
N GLY A 234 13.15 26.69 43.76
CA GLY A 234 12.93 27.62 42.67
C GLY A 234 11.75 27.12 41.85
N ALA A 235 10.58 27.73 42.04
CA ALA A 235 9.39 27.46 41.24
C ALA A 235 9.66 27.93 39.80
N VAL A 236 9.91 26.99 38.89
CA VAL A 236 9.83 27.23 37.44
C VAL A 236 8.39 26.98 36.99
N PRO A 237 7.79 27.84 36.15
CA PRO A 237 6.47 27.58 35.62
C PRO A 237 6.52 26.29 34.79
N MET A 238 5.62 25.35 35.03
CA MET A 238 5.45 24.19 34.16
C MET A 238 5.08 24.69 32.76
N GLU A 239 6.02 24.61 31.84
CA GLU A 239 5.75 24.64 30.42
C GLU A 239 4.97 23.36 30.10
N VAL A 240 3.67 23.52 29.84
CA VAL A 240 2.79 22.41 29.48
C VAL A 240 3.21 21.96 28.09
N SER A 241 3.96 20.86 28.02
CA SER A 241 4.24 20.19 26.75
C SER A 241 2.92 19.91 26.03
N PRO A 242 2.77 20.30 24.75
CA PRO A 242 1.57 19.99 23.99
C PRO A 242 1.35 18.48 23.95
N PRO A 243 0.09 18.02 23.92
CA PRO A 243 -0.21 16.60 23.85
C PRO A 243 0.47 15.97 22.61
N PRO A 244 1.01 14.74 22.73
CA PRO A 244 1.64 14.07 21.61
C PRO A 244 0.65 13.97 20.45
N ALA A 245 1.11 14.35 19.26
CA ALA A 245 0.32 14.23 18.04
C ALA A 245 -0.14 12.77 17.85
N PRO A 246 -1.35 12.54 17.30
CA PRO A 246 -1.83 11.20 17.04
C PRO A 246 -0.83 10.44 16.15
N GLU A 247 -0.36 9.29 16.66
CA GLU A 247 0.58 8.43 15.96
C GLU A 247 -0.24 7.41 15.16
N TYR A 248 -0.22 7.53 13.83
CA TYR A 248 -0.96 6.61 12.95
C TYR A 248 -0.02 5.49 12.50
N GLN A 249 -0.53 4.26 12.41
CA GLN A 249 0.24 3.08 12.00
C GLN A 249 1.00 3.27 10.67
N HIS A 250 0.48 4.11 9.78
CA HIS A 250 1.06 4.35 8.46
C HIS A 250 1.48 5.80 8.23
N LEU A 251 1.20 6.73 9.14
CA LEU A 251 1.48 8.16 8.98
C LEU A 251 2.09 8.78 10.24
N PRO A 252 3.09 9.68 10.08
CA PRO A 252 3.70 10.08 8.81
C PRO A 252 4.62 9.00 8.24
N MET A 253 4.54 8.76 6.92
CA MET A 253 5.48 7.88 6.24
C MET A 253 6.88 8.48 6.24
N ARG A 254 7.81 7.84 6.92
CA ARG A 254 9.23 8.22 6.91
C ARG A 254 9.93 7.57 5.71
N GLY A 255 10.51 8.38 4.84
CA GLY A 255 11.30 7.94 3.68
C GLY A 255 10.52 7.74 2.38
N TYR A 256 11.25 7.34 1.33
CA TYR A 256 10.73 7.19 -0.03
C TYR A 256 10.42 5.74 -0.37
N LYS A 257 9.26 5.51 -0.99
CA LYS A 257 8.94 4.21 -1.62
C LYS A 257 9.59 4.14 -3.01
N THR A 258 10.04 2.95 -3.38
CA THR A 258 10.80 2.71 -4.63
C THR A 258 10.34 1.47 -5.37
N PHE A 259 10.69 1.42 -6.65
CA PHE A 259 10.44 0.33 -7.59
C PHE A 259 11.76 -0.32 -8.00
N GLU A 260 12.23 -1.24 -7.16
CA GLU A 260 13.53 -1.93 -7.30
C GLU A 260 13.41 -3.25 -8.08
N ALA A 261 12.19 -3.79 -8.17
CA ALA A 261 11.91 -5.02 -8.90
C ALA A 261 12.33 -4.92 -10.38
N GLY A 262 12.93 -6.00 -10.87
CA GLY A 262 13.49 -6.10 -12.23
C GLY A 262 15.00 -5.85 -12.32
N ALA A 263 15.69 -5.63 -11.19
CA ALA A 263 17.15 -5.57 -11.12
C ALA A 263 17.82 -6.96 -11.12
N ASP A 264 17.12 -8.04 -11.50
CA ASP A 264 17.72 -9.36 -11.69
C ASP A 264 18.30 -9.51 -13.10
N ALA A 265 19.28 -10.40 -13.25
CA ALA A 265 20.00 -10.60 -14.51
C ALA A 265 19.07 -10.97 -15.69
N LYS A 266 18.00 -11.74 -15.43
CA LYS A 266 17.05 -12.18 -16.46
C LYS A 266 16.19 -11.01 -16.95
N SER A 267 15.70 -10.18 -16.04
CA SER A 267 14.92 -8.99 -16.39
C SER A 267 15.77 -7.95 -17.11
N LEU A 268 16.97 -7.64 -16.63
CA LEU A 268 17.88 -6.71 -17.28
C LEU A 268 18.31 -7.17 -18.68
N SER A 269 18.56 -8.48 -18.86
CA SER A 269 18.85 -9.05 -20.19
C SER A 269 17.69 -8.84 -21.16
N ARG A 270 16.44 -8.97 -20.71
CA ARG A 270 15.24 -8.70 -21.52
C ARG A 270 15.13 -7.22 -21.89
N ILE A 271 15.42 -6.32 -20.95
CA ILE A 271 15.42 -4.87 -21.21
C ILE A 271 16.45 -4.52 -22.30
N VAL A 272 17.69 -5.02 -22.16
CA VAL A 272 18.75 -4.76 -23.14
C VAL A 272 18.44 -5.39 -24.51
N ALA A 273 17.86 -6.60 -24.54
CA ALA A 273 17.38 -7.21 -25.77
C ALA A 273 16.33 -6.34 -26.48
N LYS A 274 15.39 -5.75 -25.71
CA LYS A 274 14.40 -4.81 -26.25
C LYS A 274 15.03 -3.51 -26.77
N CYS A 275 16.05 -2.98 -26.09
CA CYS A 275 16.84 -1.87 -26.61
C CYS A 275 17.45 -2.23 -27.97
N ARG A 276 18.07 -3.40 -28.11
CA ARG A 276 18.68 -3.86 -29.38
C ARG A 276 17.66 -4.01 -30.50
N GLU A 277 16.49 -4.58 -30.20
CA GLU A 277 15.39 -4.72 -31.15
C GLU A 277 14.97 -3.37 -31.73
N PHE A 278 14.72 -2.37 -30.87
CA PHE A 278 14.34 -1.04 -31.33
C PHE A 278 15.49 -0.31 -32.02
N ASN A 279 16.71 -0.47 -31.51
CA ASN A 279 17.90 0.14 -32.08
C ASN A 279 18.09 -0.17 -33.57
N ALA A 280 17.79 -1.41 -33.97
CA ALA A 280 17.90 -1.86 -35.36
C ALA A 280 16.93 -1.14 -36.32
N SER A 281 15.85 -0.58 -35.81
CA SER A 281 14.82 0.11 -36.61
C SER A 281 14.97 1.64 -36.66
N LEU A 282 15.93 2.20 -35.90
CA LEU A 282 16.07 3.65 -35.72
C LEU A 282 17.20 4.23 -36.57
N THR A 283 16.99 5.43 -37.08
CA THR A 283 18.01 6.19 -37.83
C THR A 283 19.04 6.82 -36.89
N THR A 284 18.60 7.38 -35.76
CA THR A 284 19.47 7.88 -34.69
C THR A 284 19.59 6.79 -33.62
N ASN A 285 20.44 5.79 -33.91
CA ASN A 285 20.60 4.62 -33.06
C ASN A 285 21.92 4.66 -32.26
N LEU A 286 22.05 3.70 -31.35
CA LEU A 286 23.28 3.37 -30.65
C LEU A 286 24.21 2.58 -31.58
N THR A 287 25.49 2.89 -31.49
CA THR A 287 26.60 2.12 -32.07
C THR A 287 26.80 0.80 -31.32
N ASP A 288 27.55 -0.14 -31.91
CA ASP A 288 27.87 -1.42 -31.26
C ASP A 288 28.61 -1.24 -29.93
N SER A 289 29.49 -0.23 -29.83
CA SER A 289 30.18 0.11 -28.58
C SER A 289 29.19 0.61 -27.52
N GLU A 290 28.26 1.49 -27.88
CA GLU A 290 27.22 1.99 -26.97
C GLU A 290 26.28 0.87 -26.51
N LEU A 291 25.95 -0.09 -27.39
CA LEU A 291 25.19 -1.28 -27.02
C LEU A 291 25.96 -2.16 -26.02
N GLY A 292 27.27 -2.34 -26.21
CA GLY A 292 28.13 -3.02 -25.25
C GLY A 292 28.19 -2.33 -23.87
N HIS A 293 28.08 -1.00 -23.84
CA HIS A 293 27.93 -0.27 -22.58
C HIS A 293 26.61 -0.59 -21.88
N LEU A 294 25.51 -0.82 -22.60
CA LEU A 294 24.25 -1.24 -21.98
C LEU A 294 24.35 -2.65 -21.35
N ASP A 295 25.05 -3.59 -21.98
CA ASP A 295 25.27 -4.94 -21.39
C ASP A 295 26.09 -4.85 -20.10
N SER A 296 27.11 -3.98 -20.11
CA SER A 296 27.97 -3.75 -18.94
C SER A 296 27.20 -3.06 -17.81
N LEU A 297 26.33 -2.11 -18.15
CA LEU A 297 25.43 -1.45 -17.20
C LEU A 297 24.45 -2.47 -16.61
N ALA A 298 23.80 -3.29 -17.44
CA ALA A 298 22.89 -4.33 -16.99
C ALA A 298 23.58 -5.34 -16.06
N SER A 299 24.78 -5.81 -16.39
CA SER A 299 25.56 -6.69 -15.52
C SER A 299 25.86 -6.05 -14.16
N THR A 300 26.16 -4.74 -14.15
CA THR A 300 26.42 -3.98 -12.93
C THR A 300 25.15 -3.87 -12.07
N LEU A 301 24.02 -3.49 -12.69
CA LEU A 301 22.73 -3.33 -12.01
C LEU A 301 22.16 -4.66 -11.50
N ALA A 302 22.52 -5.78 -12.12
CA ALA A 302 22.12 -7.11 -11.67
C ALA A 302 22.75 -7.52 -10.33
N SER A 303 23.88 -6.91 -9.97
CA SER A 303 24.67 -7.26 -8.77
C SER A 303 24.34 -6.31 -7.61
N THR A 304 23.07 -6.22 -7.21
CA THR A 304 22.57 -5.26 -6.20
C THR A 304 23.30 -5.36 -4.85
N ASN A 305 23.71 -6.57 -4.45
CA ASN A 305 24.50 -6.80 -3.24
C ASN A 305 25.95 -6.28 -3.32
N ARG A 306 26.43 -5.88 -4.51
CA ARG A 306 27.79 -5.38 -4.76
C ARG A 306 27.85 -3.90 -5.14
N TYR A 307 26.75 -3.15 -5.04
CA TYR A 307 26.70 -1.73 -5.39
C TYR A 307 27.71 -0.85 -4.65
N HIS A 308 28.20 -1.28 -3.48
CA HIS A 308 29.25 -0.60 -2.72
C HIS A 308 30.66 -0.80 -3.31
N ALA A 309 30.84 -1.76 -4.21
CA ALA A 309 32.12 -2.15 -4.81
C ALA A 309 32.11 -2.07 -6.36
N THR A 310 31.01 -1.63 -6.95
CA THR A 310 30.87 -1.41 -8.40
C THR A 310 30.69 0.06 -8.72
N SER A 311 31.03 0.45 -9.94
CA SER A 311 30.88 1.81 -10.45
C SER A 311 30.21 1.80 -11.81
N VAL A 312 29.47 2.85 -12.13
CA VAL A 312 28.81 3.02 -13.43
C VAL A 312 29.61 4.05 -14.24
N SER A 313 30.12 3.70 -15.41
CA SER A 313 30.96 4.62 -16.19
C SER A 313 30.14 5.74 -16.86
N ASP A 314 30.78 6.87 -17.18
CA ASP A 314 30.12 7.95 -17.91
C ASP A 314 29.66 7.52 -19.31
N ALA A 315 30.41 6.60 -19.95
CA ALA A 315 30.02 6.03 -21.25
C ALA A 315 28.71 5.20 -21.15
N GLN A 316 28.52 4.47 -20.05
CA GLN A 316 27.27 3.74 -19.77
C GLN A 316 26.09 4.68 -19.62
N LEU A 317 26.26 5.77 -18.85
CA LEU A 317 25.21 6.77 -18.69
C LEU A 317 24.95 7.54 -19.99
N ALA A 318 25.99 7.86 -20.76
CA ALA A 318 25.85 8.55 -22.05
C ALA A 318 25.02 7.74 -23.06
N ALA A 319 25.22 6.42 -23.15
CA ALA A 319 24.41 5.55 -24.00
C ALA A 319 22.93 5.57 -23.58
N LEU A 320 22.66 5.53 -22.26
CA LEU A 320 21.31 5.64 -21.72
C LEU A 320 20.67 7.03 -21.99
N ALA A 321 21.41 8.12 -21.81
CA ALA A 321 20.93 9.47 -22.12
C ALA A 321 20.63 9.64 -23.62
N LYS A 322 21.44 9.06 -24.50
CA LYS A 322 21.21 9.11 -25.95
C LYS A 322 19.86 8.48 -26.31
N MET A 323 19.52 7.32 -25.74
CA MET A 323 18.19 6.73 -25.95
C MET A 323 17.07 7.64 -25.44
N LEU A 324 17.16 8.15 -24.20
CA LEU A 324 16.13 9.07 -23.64
C LEU A 324 15.98 10.38 -24.43
N ARG A 325 17.04 10.84 -25.08
CA ARG A 325 17.06 12.10 -25.83
C ARG A 325 16.48 11.98 -27.23
N PHE A 326 16.70 10.85 -27.91
CA PHE A 326 16.41 10.73 -29.34
C PHE A 326 15.34 9.70 -29.69
N TRP A 327 15.01 8.77 -28.79
CA TRP A 327 13.97 7.78 -29.05
C TRP A 327 12.60 8.37 -28.71
N ASP A 328 11.62 8.12 -29.57
CA ASP A 328 10.24 8.55 -29.33
C ASP A 328 9.51 7.65 -28.31
N ALA A 329 8.28 8.04 -27.94
CA ALA A 329 7.50 7.34 -26.92
C ALA A 329 7.26 5.85 -27.22
N GLU A 330 7.18 5.44 -28.48
CA GLU A 330 6.97 4.04 -28.86
C GLU A 330 8.21 3.18 -28.60
N ARG A 331 9.40 3.79 -28.59
CA ARG A 331 10.67 3.08 -28.44
C ARG A 331 11.42 3.40 -27.14
N ALA A 332 11.13 4.52 -26.46
CA ALA A 332 11.91 5.01 -25.32
C ALA A 332 11.67 4.24 -24.00
N PHE A 333 10.62 3.42 -23.91
CA PHE A 333 10.26 2.75 -22.66
C PHE A 333 11.35 1.81 -22.09
N PRO A 334 12.15 1.04 -22.87
CA PRO A 334 13.25 0.26 -22.31
C PRO A 334 14.35 1.13 -21.70
N ALA A 335 14.57 2.33 -22.26
CA ALA A 335 15.49 3.31 -21.69
C ALA A 335 14.97 3.86 -20.37
N LEU A 336 13.67 4.14 -20.26
CA LEU A 336 13.05 4.52 -18.98
C LEU A 336 13.14 3.38 -17.95
N ASP A 337 12.97 2.13 -18.37
CA ASP A 337 13.08 0.95 -17.49
C ASP A 337 14.51 0.77 -16.96
N LEU A 338 15.51 0.96 -17.82
CA LEU A 338 16.91 0.91 -17.41
C LEU A 338 17.26 2.11 -16.51
N ALA A 339 16.78 3.32 -16.83
CA ALA A 339 17.02 4.52 -16.05
C ALA A 339 16.46 4.44 -14.63
N ARG A 340 15.24 3.90 -14.44
CA ARG A 340 14.66 3.75 -13.10
C ARG A 340 15.46 2.79 -12.20
N LEU A 341 16.19 1.85 -12.79
CA LEU A 341 17.07 0.94 -12.04
C LEU A 341 18.45 1.57 -11.83
N ALA A 342 19.00 2.20 -12.86
CA ALA A 342 20.29 2.89 -12.80
C ALA A 342 20.31 4.00 -11.74
N VAL A 343 19.22 4.74 -11.58
CA VAL A 343 19.11 5.83 -10.60
C VAL A 343 19.24 5.36 -9.14
N LEU A 344 19.07 4.06 -8.87
CA LEU A 344 19.22 3.49 -7.53
C LEU A 344 20.66 3.04 -7.23
N HIS A 345 21.57 3.03 -8.22
CA HIS A 345 22.97 2.72 -7.99
C HIS A 345 23.69 3.94 -7.38
N PRO A 346 24.35 3.82 -6.21
CA PRO A 346 24.96 4.97 -5.51
C PRO A 346 25.95 5.77 -6.37
N ASP A 347 26.84 5.10 -7.09
CA ASP A 347 27.78 5.76 -8.00
C ASP A 347 27.11 6.42 -9.23
N ALA A 348 25.95 5.93 -9.67
CA ALA A 348 25.22 6.56 -10.76
C ALA A 348 24.45 7.80 -10.27
N ALA A 349 24.05 7.84 -8.99
CA ALA A 349 23.19 8.90 -8.43
C ALA A 349 23.91 9.94 -7.55
N ARG A 350 25.24 9.88 -7.47
CA ARG A 350 26.08 10.84 -6.72
C ARG A 350 25.92 12.29 -7.21
N ALA A 351 26.36 13.22 -6.37
CA ALA A 351 26.09 14.65 -6.52
C ALA A 351 26.61 15.27 -7.82
N ASP A 352 27.81 14.90 -8.27
CA ASP A 352 28.46 15.43 -9.48
C ASP A 352 27.77 14.97 -10.78
N ARG A 353 27.02 13.87 -10.76
CA ARG A 353 26.15 13.41 -11.86
C ARG A 353 24.78 14.10 -11.90
N GLY A 354 24.59 15.17 -11.12
CA GLY A 354 23.32 15.91 -11.09
C GLY A 354 22.91 16.49 -12.44
N GLY A 355 23.85 16.92 -13.28
CA GLY A 355 23.58 17.42 -14.64
C GLY A 355 22.96 16.34 -15.53
N TYR A 356 23.55 15.14 -15.51
CA TYR A 356 23.03 13.97 -16.24
C TYR A 356 21.59 13.64 -15.84
N TRP A 357 21.31 13.57 -14.54
CA TRP A 357 19.95 13.25 -14.06
C TRP A 357 18.96 14.38 -14.33
N THR A 358 19.41 15.64 -14.34
CA THR A 358 18.54 16.78 -14.67
C THR A 358 18.10 16.68 -16.14
N GLU A 359 19.02 16.40 -17.06
CA GLU A 359 18.67 16.17 -18.47
C GLU A 359 17.75 14.95 -18.62
N SER A 360 18.12 13.82 -18.01
CA SER A 360 17.35 12.57 -18.12
C SER A 360 15.94 12.68 -17.53
N ALA A 361 15.78 13.33 -16.38
CA ALA A 361 14.49 13.60 -15.76
C ALA A 361 13.64 14.56 -16.63
N GLY A 362 14.26 15.58 -17.22
CA GLY A 362 13.60 16.48 -18.17
C GLY A 362 13.09 15.76 -19.42
N ARG A 363 13.88 14.80 -19.97
CA ARG A 363 13.45 13.97 -21.10
C ARG A 363 12.32 13.01 -20.73
N ALA A 364 12.43 12.34 -19.58
CA ALA A 364 11.36 11.48 -19.07
C ALA A 364 10.06 12.25 -18.84
N LEU A 365 10.15 13.50 -18.37
CA LEU A 365 9.00 14.37 -18.18
C LEU A 365 8.36 14.75 -19.52
N ALA A 366 9.15 15.14 -20.51
CA ALA A 366 8.63 15.46 -21.84
C ALA A 366 7.91 14.26 -22.49
N LEU A 367 8.44 13.04 -22.31
CA LEU A 367 7.77 11.81 -22.75
C LEU A 367 6.44 11.58 -22.01
N LEU A 368 6.40 11.82 -20.69
CA LEU A 368 5.19 11.69 -19.87
C LEU A 368 4.11 12.70 -20.29
N GLU A 369 4.49 13.97 -20.51
CA GLU A 369 3.56 15.01 -20.95
C GLU A 369 3.03 14.73 -22.35
N GLY A 370 3.89 14.35 -23.31
CA GLY A 370 3.45 13.97 -24.66
C GLY A 370 2.55 12.73 -24.67
N ALA A 371 2.77 11.80 -23.73
CA ALA A 371 1.89 10.66 -23.52
C ALA A 371 0.52 11.09 -22.97
N ALA A 372 0.48 12.01 -22.02
CA ALA A 372 -0.77 12.58 -21.49
C ALA A 372 -1.56 13.30 -22.59
N GLU A 373 -0.91 14.12 -23.41
CA GLU A 373 -1.52 14.81 -24.54
C GLU A 373 -2.10 13.84 -25.58
N SER A 374 -1.35 12.79 -25.91
CA SER A 374 -1.79 11.75 -26.86
C SER A 374 -3.02 11.01 -26.34
N ASN A 375 -3.04 10.70 -25.04
CA ASN A 375 -4.16 10.03 -24.40
C ASN A 375 -5.41 10.94 -24.33
N ALA A 376 -5.24 12.20 -23.94
CA ALA A 376 -6.31 13.20 -23.94
C ALA A 376 -6.93 13.38 -25.34
N ALA A 377 -6.09 13.31 -26.38
CA ALA A 377 -6.53 13.38 -27.77
C ALA A 377 -7.07 12.06 -28.34
N ARG A 378 -7.23 11.01 -27.51
CA ARG A 378 -7.66 9.66 -27.91
C ARG A 378 -6.82 9.02 -29.01
N ARG A 379 -5.52 9.35 -29.05
CA ARG A 379 -4.50 8.76 -29.94
C ARG A 379 -3.49 7.93 -29.16
N GLY A 380 -3.90 7.43 -27.99
CA GLY A 380 -3.06 6.60 -27.14
C GLY A 380 -2.66 5.29 -27.81
N THR A 381 -1.49 4.81 -27.43
CA THR A 381 -0.92 3.51 -27.78
C THR A 381 -0.59 2.79 -26.48
N LYS A 382 -0.29 1.48 -26.53
CA LYS A 382 0.17 0.77 -25.32
C LYS A 382 1.42 1.42 -24.70
N ALA A 383 2.29 2.02 -25.51
CA ALA A 383 3.45 2.73 -25.02
C ALA A 383 3.06 3.99 -24.25
N THR A 384 2.19 4.84 -24.81
CA THR A 384 1.80 6.12 -24.21
C THR A 384 0.72 5.99 -23.12
N GLU A 385 -0.12 4.96 -23.17
CA GLU A 385 -1.15 4.70 -22.14
C GLU A 385 -0.60 3.95 -20.92
N VAL A 386 0.46 3.15 -21.11
CA VAL A 386 0.95 2.25 -20.06
C VAL A 386 2.47 2.36 -19.84
N ALA A 387 3.29 2.02 -20.82
CA ALA A 387 4.72 1.79 -20.59
C ALA A 387 5.46 3.07 -20.19
N VAL A 388 5.33 4.15 -20.96
CA VAL A 388 5.93 5.46 -20.72
C VAL A 388 5.47 6.06 -19.38
N PRO A 389 4.16 6.24 -19.11
CA PRO A 389 3.73 6.86 -17.86
C PRO A 389 4.15 6.04 -16.65
N MET A 390 4.01 4.71 -16.69
CA MET A 390 4.46 3.84 -15.60
C MET A 390 5.96 4.00 -15.34
N LEU A 391 6.80 3.94 -16.36
CA LEU A 391 8.26 3.92 -16.17
C LEU A 391 8.85 5.30 -15.86
N ALA A 392 8.31 6.37 -16.44
CA ALA A 392 8.71 7.74 -16.12
C ALA A 392 8.38 8.08 -14.65
N LEU A 393 7.17 7.74 -14.19
CA LEU A 393 6.76 7.97 -12.80
C LEU A 393 7.56 7.11 -11.82
N ARG A 394 7.90 5.86 -12.19
CA ARG A 394 8.83 5.01 -11.40
C ARG A 394 10.23 5.61 -11.32
N LEU A 395 10.75 6.18 -12.41
CA LEU A 395 12.03 6.88 -12.42
C LEU A 395 12.00 8.06 -11.45
N PHE A 396 10.96 8.90 -11.48
CA PHE A 396 10.84 10.02 -10.54
C PHE A 396 10.77 9.57 -9.08
N ALA A 397 9.96 8.54 -8.77
CA ALA A 397 9.89 7.96 -7.44
C ALA A 397 11.28 7.46 -6.96
N ASN A 398 11.98 6.71 -7.81
CA ASN A 398 13.30 6.15 -7.48
C ASN A 398 14.37 7.24 -7.35
N ALA A 399 14.29 8.30 -8.15
CA ALA A 399 15.26 9.39 -8.15
C ALA A 399 15.34 10.12 -6.80
N HIS A 400 14.25 10.16 -6.03
CA HIS A 400 14.26 10.70 -4.67
C HIS A 400 15.07 9.87 -3.67
N ARG A 401 15.17 8.54 -3.86
CA ARG A 401 15.97 7.63 -3.01
C ARG A 401 17.40 7.46 -3.50
N GLY A 402 17.66 7.56 -4.80
CA GLY A 402 18.93 7.23 -5.43
C GLY A 402 20.16 7.86 -4.78
N GLY A 403 20.30 9.18 -4.91
CA GLY A 403 21.40 9.95 -4.35
C GLY A 403 21.21 11.44 -4.53
N ALA A 404 22.15 12.26 -4.03
CA ALA A 404 22.00 13.71 -4.05
C ALA A 404 21.87 14.31 -5.46
N GLY A 405 22.48 13.68 -6.47
CA GLY A 405 22.39 14.13 -7.87
C GLY A 405 20.98 13.89 -8.43
N SER A 406 20.47 12.66 -8.31
CA SER A 406 19.15 12.28 -8.79
C SER A 406 18.02 12.96 -8.02
N ALA A 407 18.17 13.12 -6.70
CA ALA A 407 17.14 13.72 -5.86
C ALA A 407 16.95 15.21 -6.18
N ARG A 408 18.03 15.94 -6.51
CA ARG A 408 17.93 17.32 -7.00
C ARG A 408 17.25 17.41 -8.36
N ALA A 409 17.56 16.47 -9.27
CA ALA A 409 16.90 16.39 -10.57
C ALA A 409 15.41 16.07 -10.45
N ALA A 410 15.02 15.14 -9.57
CA ALA A 410 13.62 14.85 -9.27
C ALA A 410 12.90 16.08 -8.71
N ALA A 411 13.55 16.80 -7.79
CA ALA A 411 13.00 18.02 -7.21
C ALA A 411 12.80 19.13 -8.26
N SER A 412 13.70 19.28 -9.24
CA SER A 412 13.57 20.32 -10.27
C SER A 412 12.40 20.09 -11.23
N VAL A 413 11.93 18.85 -11.35
CA VAL A 413 10.76 18.50 -12.18
C VAL A 413 9.50 18.17 -11.38
N ALA A 414 9.55 18.20 -10.04
CA ALA A 414 8.52 17.64 -9.17
C ALA A 414 7.10 18.17 -9.45
N VAL A 415 6.93 19.48 -9.62
CA VAL A 415 5.61 20.10 -9.87
C VAL A 415 5.00 19.59 -11.19
N ARG A 416 5.80 19.53 -12.25
CA ARG A 416 5.33 19.04 -13.56
C ARG A 416 5.13 17.53 -13.55
N ALA A 417 6.00 16.80 -12.86
CA ALA A 417 5.83 15.36 -12.67
C ALA A 417 4.54 15.03 -11.89
N LEU A 418 4.14 15.87 -10.94
CA LEU A 418 2.85 15.76 -10.24
C LEU A 418 1.66 16.00 -11.19
N GLY A 419 1.72 17.00 -12.07
CA GLY A 419 0.69 17.20 -13.11
C GLY A 419 0.60 16.02 -14.09
N GLY A 420 1.75 15.41 -14.43
CA GLY A 420 1.79 14.15 -15.16
C GLY A 420 1.15 12.99 -14.37
N ALA A 421 1.48 12.84 -13.08
CA ALA A 421 0.88 11.81 -12.23
C ALA A 421 -0.65 11.95 -12.12
N GLU A 422 -1.14 13.18 -11.99
CA GLU A 422 -2.58 13.50 -12.00
C GLU A 422 -3.25 13.06 -13.30
N SER A 423 -2.64 13.36 -14.45
CA SER A 423 -3.14 12.97 -15.77
C SER A 423 -3.33 11.46 -15.94
N PHE A 424 -2.61 10.66 -15.16
CA PHE A 424 -2.66 9.19 -15.19
C PHE A 424 -3.25 8.56 -13.92
N ALA A 425 -3.75 9.35 -12.97
CA ALA A 425 -4.28 8.87 -11.69
C ALA A 425 -5.48 7.93 -11.85
N THR A 426 -6.28 8.14 -12.90
CA THR A 426 -7.47 7.36 -13.24
C THR A 426 -7.22 6.32 -14.33
N SER A 427 -5.96 6.07 -14.71
CA SER A 427 -5.61 5.06 -15.72
C SER A 427 -6.26 3.70 -15.39
N SER A 428 -6.74 2.98 -16.40
CA SER A 428 -7.30 1.63 -16.21
C SER A 428 -6.25 0.62 -15.74
N ASN A 429 -4.97 0.89 -15.98
CA ASN A 429 -3.86 0.02 -15.60
C ASN A 429 -3.42 0.24 -14.14
N LYS A 430 -3.52 -0.81 -13.31
CA LYS A 430 -3.14 -0.77 -11.88
C LYS A 430 -1.69 -0.31 -11.64
N ASN A 431 -0.76 -0.68 -12.52
CA ASN A 431 0.66 -0.38 -12.36
C ASN A 431 0.97 1.09 -12.67
N VAL A 432 0.23 1.70 -13.59
CA VAL A 432 0.31 3.14 -13.85
C VAL A 432 -0.19 3.92 -12.64
N ARG A 433 -1.36 3.55 -12.09
CA ARG A 433 -1.91 4.19 -10.88
C ARG A 433 -0.96 4.06 -9.67
N LEU A 434 -0.35 2.88 -9.48
CA LEU A 434 0.63 2.65 -8.43
C LEU A 434 1.87 3.55 -8.60
N ALA A 435 2.38 3.69 -9.83
CA ALA A 435 3.50 4.57 -10.13
C ALA A 435 3.15 6.05 -9.87
N ALA A 436 1.97 6.51 -10.28
CA ALA A 436 1.48 7.86 -10.03
C ALA A 436 1.38 8.18 -8.54
N ALA A 437 0.72 7.31 -7.76
CA ALA A 437 0.58 7.48 -6.32
C ALA A 437 1.95 7.54 -5.60
N THR A 438 2.88 6.67 -6.01
CA THR A 438 4.21 6.60 -5.39
C THR A 438 5.08 7.82 -5.74
N ALA A 439 5.03 8.29 -7.00
CA ALA A 439 5.72 9.52 -7.41
C ALA A 439 5.15 10.74 -6.66
N ALA A 440 3.84 10.80 -6.45
CA ALA A 440 3.20 11.87 -5.69
C ALA A 440 3.62 11.90 -4.21
N GLN A 441 3.84 10.72 -3.60
CA GLN A 441 4.38 10.62 -2.24
C GLN A 441 5.80 11.22 -2.15
N GLY A 442 6.66 10.95 -3.14
CA GLY A 442 8.03 11.46 -3.15
C GLY A 442 8.15 12.98 -3.19
N GLY A 443 7.24 13.65 -3.92
CA GLY A 443 7.19 15.11 -3.98
C GLY A 443 6.80 15.79 -2.65
N ARG A 444 6.04 15.10 -1.78
CA ARG A 444 5.56 15.63 -0.50
C ARG A 444 6.55 15.52 0.65
N ALA A 445 7.50 14.58 0.62
CA ALA A 445 8.44 14.37 1.73
C ALA A 445 9.48 15.50 1.91
N ARG A 446 9.39 16.58 1.12
CA ARG A 446 10.33 17.72 1.13
C ARG A 446 9.67 19.10 1.15
N ALA A 447 8.34 19.17 1.07
CA ALA A 447 7.55 20.39 1.29
C ALA A 447 7.14 20.40 2.76
#